data_AF-A0A3C0TFG7-F1
#
_entry.id   AF-A0A3C0TFG7-F1
#
_cell.length_a   1.000
_cell.length_b   1.000
_cell.length_c   1.000
_cell.angle_alpha   90.00
_cell.angle_beta   90.00
_cell.angle_gamma   90.00
#
_symmetry.space_group_name_H-M   'P 1'
#
loop_
_entity.id
_entity.type
_entity.pdbx_description
1 polymer ?
#
loop_
_entity_poly.entity_id
_entity_poly.type
_entity_poly.pdbx_seq_one_letter_code
_entity_poly.pdbx_strand_id
1 'polypeptide(L)'
;MLISPEWRCLRSDNSLFNDWMIIMNRHELRTCLFLLLYQKEFYSEDMYEEQQDIFLNELKKEDPLTDEDREYLEKSMNRIDAVLPDIDEKISGASKGWKLNRIAKAELACLRLGIYEALYDDNVPVKVAIDEAVELAKDYGRDKGYAFVNGILDTVCEQGE
;
A
#
# COMPACT_ATOMS: atom_id res chain seq x y z
N MET A 1 3.03 17.75 24.25
CA MET A 1 4.46 17.43 24.04
C MET A 1 4.65 17.40 22.53
N LEU A 2 4.64 18.59 21.91
CA LEU A 2 5.78 19.24 21.24
C LEU A 2 6.27 18.50 19.99
N ILE A 3 5.59 18.74 18.86
CA ILE A 3 6.21 18.66 17.53
C ILE A 3 6.85 20.04 17.27
N SER A 4 8.08 20.06 16.80
CA SER A 4 8.93 21.26 16.76
C SER A 4 8.53 22.26 15.65
N PRO A 5 8.93 23.55 15.78
CA PRO A 5 8.32 24.66 15.03
C PRO A 5 8.89 24.91 13.62
N GLU A 6 9.79 24.07 13.12
CA GLU A 6 10.64 24.43 11.96
C GLU A 6 9.92 24.48 10.61
N TRP A 7 8.73 23.85 10.46
CA TRP A 7 8.09 23.67 9.15
C TRP A 7 7.10 24.79 8.75
N ARG A 8 7.01 25.88 9.53
CA ARG A 8 6.01 26.95 9.32
C ARG A 8 6.41 28.07 8.35
N CYS A 9 7.61 28.09 7.77
CA CYS A 9 8.13 29.31 7.14
C CYS A 9 8.33 29.28 5.60
N LEU A 10 7.66 28.38 4.86
CA LEU A 10 7.71 28.40 3.38
C LEU A 10 6.33 28.31 2.70
N ARG A 11 5.34 29.05 3.20
CA ARG A 11 4.14 29.38 2.41
C ARG A 11 3.65 30.78 2.74
N SER A 12 4.33 31.77 2.18
CA SER A 12 3.84 33.15 2.12
C SER A 12 3.93 33.65 0.69
N ASP A 13 3.06 33.14 -0.18
CA ASP A 13 2.53 33.97 -1.26
C ASP A 13 1.09 33.57 -1.56
N ASN A 14 0.24 34.58 -1.64
CA ASN A 14 -1.19 34.51 -1.47
C ASN A 14 -1.87 34.85 -2.80
N SER A 15 -2.32 33.83 -3.55
CA SER A 15 -3.32 33.99 -4.62
C SER A 15 -4.12 32.72 -4.98
N LEU A 16 -3.93 31.59 -4.28
CA LEU A 16 -4.53 30.29 -4.64
C LEU A 16 -5.62 29.89 -3.65
N PHE A 17 -6.82 30.44 -3.85
CA PHE A 17 -8.01 30.20 -3.03
C PHE A 17 -8.63 28.80 -3.23
N ASN A 18 -7.89 27.81 -3.74
CA ASN A 18 -8.37 26.46 -4.12
C ASN A 18 -7.51 25.28 -3.59
N ASP A 19 -6.65 25.50 -2.59
CA ASP A 19 -5.69 24.49 -2.08
C ASP A 19 -6.17 23.70 -0.83
N TRP A 20 -7.48 23.66 -0.55
CA TRP A 20 -8.06 23.13 0.71
C TRP A 20 -8.78 21.78 0.58
N MET A 21 -8.38 20.97 -0.39
CA MET A 21 -8.57 19.52 -0.39
C MET A 21 -7.25 18.95 -0.90
N ILE A 22 -6.40 18.43 -0.01
CA ILE A 22 -5.15 17.81 -0.46
C ILE A 22 -5.53 16.47 -1.08
N ILE A 23 -5.73 16.46 -2.40
CA ILE A 23 -5.82 15.23 -3.19
C ILE A 23 -4.55 14.45 -2.93
N MET A 24 -4.71 13.20 -2.50
CA MET A 24 -3.56 12.36 -2.20
C MET A 24 -2.76 12.10 -3.48
N ASN A 25 -1.43 12.16 -3.36
CA ASN A 25 -0.59 11.72 -4.45
C ASN A 25 -0.57 10.19 -4.54
N ARG A 26 -0.06 9.66 -5.66
CA ARG A 26 -0.01 8.21 -5.92
C ARG A 26 0.73 7.42 -4.83
N HIS A 27 1.79 8.00 -4.25
CA HIS A 27 2.55 7.35 -3.19
C HIS A 27 1.75 7.29 -1.89
N GLU A 28 1.04 8.36 -1.52
CA GLU A 28 0.19 8.36 -0.33
C GLU A 28 -1.00 7.39 -0.47
N LEU A 29 -1.64 7.32 -1.64
CA LEU A 29 -2.70 6.35 -1.93
C LEU A 29 -2.17 4.91 -1.81
N ARG A 30 -0.97 4.65 -2.34
CA ARG A 30 -0.30 3.35 -2.22
C ARG A 30 -0.03 2.98 -0.78
N THR A 31 0.47 3.92 0.03
CA THR A 31 0.68 3.71 1.47
C THR A 31 -0.63 3.37 2.18
N CYS A 32 -1.75 3.99 1.82
CA CYS A 32 -3.06 3.61 2.36
C CYS A 32 -3.47 2.19 1.96
N LEU A 33 -3.29 1.79 0.69
CA LEU A 33 -3.57 0.42 0.25
C LEU A 33 -2.70 -0.59 1.00
N PHE A 34 -1.42 -0.27 1.21
CA PHE A 34 -0.53 -1.10 2.03
C PHE A 34 -1.05 -1.27 3.46
N LEU A 35 -1.46 -0.17 4.12
CA LEU A 35 -1.98 -0.23 5.49
C LEU A 35 -3.28 -1.03 5.59
N LEU A 36 -4.17 -0.89 4.60
CA LEU A 36 -5.40 -1.68 4.51
C LEU A 36 -5.10 -3.18 4.35
N LEU A 37 -4.17 -3.54 3.46
CA LEU A 37 -3.74 -4.94 3.29
C LEU A 37 -3.06 -5.48 4.55
N TYR A 38 -2.25 -4.67 5.21
CA TYR A 38 -1.60 -5.03 6.46
C TYR A 38 -2.61 -5.28 7.58
N GLN A 39 -3.65 -4.44 7.70
CA GLN A 39 -4.71 -4.64 8.68
C GLN A 39 -5.51 -5.92 8.43
N LYS A 40 -5.71 -6.32 7.17
CA LYS A 40 -6.41 -7.57 6.81
C LYS A 40 -5.78 -8.81 7.46
N GLU A 41 -4.48 -8.75 7.79
CA GLU A 41 -3.78 -9.84 8.50
C GLU A 41 -4.15 -9.98 9.98
N PHE A 42 -4.89 -9.04 10.56
CA PHE A 42 -5.24 -9.03 11.98
C PHE A 42 -6.72 -9.27 12.23
N TYR A 43 -7.56 -9.10 11.22
CA TYR A 43 -9.00 -9.19 11.33
C TYR A 43 -9.53 -10.35 10.48
N SER A 44 -10.60 -11.00 10.97
CA SER A 44 -11.36 -11.94 10.17
C SER A 44 -12.14 -11.20 9.08
N GLU A 45 -12.50 -11.91 8.01
CA GLU A 45 -13.20 -11.30 6.86
C GLU A 45 -14.48 -10.56 7.26
N ASP A 46 -15.24 -11.11 8.22
CA ASP A 46 -16.49 -10.53 8.75
C ASP A 46 -16.26 -9.24 9.57
N MET A 47 -15.06 -9.03 10.09
CA MET A 47 -14.69 -7.81 10.81
C MET A 47 -13.94 -6.81 9.93
N TYR A 48 -13.38 -7.26 8.80
CA TYR A 48 -12.49 -6.44 7.99
C TYR A 48 -13.18 -5.24 7.36
N GLU A 49 -14.41 -5.42 6.84
CA GLU A 49 -15.18 -4.32 6.24
C GLU A 49 -15.39 -3.16 7.23
N GLU A 50 -15.80 -3.46 8.47
CA GLU A 50 -15.96 -2.44 9.51
C GLU A 50 -14.63 -1.76 9.85
N GLN A 51 -13.53 -2.52 9.89
CA GLN A 51 -12.20 -1.96 10.17
C GLN A 51 -11.66 -1.09 9.03
N GLN A 52 -11.95 -1.44 7.79
CA GLN A 52 -11.65 -0.60 6.62
C GLN A 52 -12.39 0.73 6.72
N ASP A 53 -13.69 0.70 7.04
CA ASP A 53 -14.48 1.92 7.21
C ASP A 53 -13.95 2.80 8.35
N ILE A 54 -13.61 2.19 9.49
CA ILE A 54 -12.97 2.88 10.61
C ILE A 54 -11.69 3.54 10.12
N PHE A 55 -10.77 2.81 9.48
CA PHE A 55 -9.51 3.34 8.98
C PHE A 55 -9.71 4.54 8.03
N LEU A 56 -10.59 4.40 7.03
CA LEU A 56 -10.89 5.46 6.06
C LEU A 56 -11.58 6.69 6.68
N ASN A 57 -12.21 6.52 7.84
CA ASN A 57 -12.80 7.61 8.61
C ASN A 57 -11.80 8.21 9.62
N GLU A 58 -10.83 7.44 10.11
CA GLU A 58 -9.81 7.89 11.04
C GLU A 58 -8.65 8.64 10.38
N LEU A 59 -8.31 8.32 9.12
CA LEU A 59 -7.39 9.14 8.29
C LEU A 59 -7.80 10.63 8.29
N LYS A 60 -9.08 10.92 8.52
CA LYS A 60 -9.72 12.24 8.42
C LYS A 60 -9.71 13.12 9.68
N LYS A 61 -9.04 12.75 10.78
CA LYS A 61 -9.07 13.62 11.99
C LYS A 61 -8.31 14.94 11.81
N GLU A 62 -7.34 15.02 10.90
CA GLU A 62 -6.54 16.24 10.67
C GLU A 62 -6.71 16.86 9.26
N ASP A 63 -7.10 16.08 8.22
CA ASP A 63 -7.44 16.57 6.87
C ASP A 63 -8.41 15.59 6.17
N PRO A 64 -9.59 16.01 5.65
CA PRO A 64 -10.55 15.09 5.04
C PRO A 64 -10.09 14.53 3.68
N LEU A 65 -9.93 13.20 3.61
CA LEU A 65 -9.83 12.45 2.35
C LEU A 65 -10.96 12.86 1.39
N THR A 66 -10.57 13.20 0.16
CA THR A 66 -11.52 13.56 -0.89
C THR A 66 -12.42 12.38 -1.24
N ASP A 67 -13.62 12.65 -1.78
CA ASP A 67 -14.51 11.57 -2.24
C ASP A 67 -13.87 10.76 -3.37
N GLU A 68 -13.04 11.41 -4.20
CA GLU A 68 -12.27 10.80 -5.29
C GLU A 68 -11.20 9.82 -4.76
N ASP A 69 -10.42 10.23 -3.75
CA ASP A 69 -9.41 9.38 -3.14
C ASP A 69 -10.04 8.18 -2.41
N ARG A 70 -11.18 8.41 -1.73
CA ARG A 70 -11.95 7.33 -1.11
C ARG A 70 -12.41 6.31 -2.14
N GLU A 71 -13.06 6.78 -3.20
CA GLU A 71 -13.55 5.91 -4.27
C GLU A 71 -12.39 5.15 -4.93
N TYR A 72 -11.23 5.78 -5.10
CA TYR A 72 -10.04 5.12 -5.61
C TYR A 72 -9.56 3.99 -4.69
N LEU A 73 -9.45 4.24 -3.38
CA LEU A 73 -9.00 3.24 -2.40
C LEU A 73 -9.97 2.06 -2.33
N GLU A 74 -11.27 2.33 -2.23
CA GLU A 74 -12.31 1.29 -2.18
C GLU A 74 -12.33 0.44 -3.47
N LYS A 75 -12.25 1.06 -4.65
CA LYS A 75 -12.16 0.31 -5.92
C LYS A 75 -10.88 -0.51 -6.03
N SER A 76 -9.75 0.05 -5.58
CA SER A 76 -8.47 -0.64 -5.62
C SER A 76 -8.47 -1.85 -4.69
N MET A 77 -8.99 -1.71 -3.47
CA MET A 77 -9.15 -2.85 -2.54
C MET A 77 -10.02 -3.95 -3.12
N ASN A 78 -11.18 -3.61 -3.70
CA ASN A 78 -12.05 -4.58 -4.36
C ASN A 78 -11.35 -5.33 -5.51
N ARG A 79 -10.54 -4.62 -6.30
CA ARG A 79 -9.74 -5.24 -7.37
C ARG A 79 -8.66 -6.16 -6.80
N ILE A 80 -7.99 -5.75 -5.72
CA ILE A 80 -6.98 -6.56 -5.05
C ILE A 80 -7.61 -7.83 -4.48
N ASP A 81 -8.71 -7.73 -3.74
CA ASP A 81 -9.40 -8.88 -3.13
C ASP A 81 -9.82 -9.92 -4.18
N ALA A 82 -10.25 -9.47 -5.36
CA ALA A 82 -10.64 -10.36 -6.46
C ALA A 82 -9.49 -11.22 -7.01
N VAL A 83 -8.23 -10.75 -6.90
CA VAL A 83 -7.04 -11.45 -7.41
C VAL A 83 -6.11 -11.95 -6.30
N LEU A 84 -6.41 -11.65 -5.04
CA LEU A 84 -5.59 -11.98 -3.88
C LEU A 84 -5.24 -13.47 -3.78
N PRO A 85 -6.15 -14.43 -4.07
CA PRO A 85 -5.80 -15.85 -4.07
C PRO A 85 -4.72 -16.23 -5.11
N ASP A 86 -4.76 -15.63 -6.31
CA ASP A 86 -3.74 -15.86 -7.35
C ASP A 86 -2.41 -15.22 -6.94
N ILE A 87 -2.44 -14.01 -6.38
CA ILE A 87 -1.25 -13.34 -5.83
C ILE A 87 -0.58 -14.21 -4.76
N ASP A 88 -1.36 -14.73 -3.81
CA ASP A 88 -0.88 -15.59 -2.74
C ASP A 88 -0.26 -16.91 -3.27
N GLU A 89 -0.84 -17.49 -4.33
CA GLU A 89 -0.27 -18.64 -5.03
C GLU A 89 1.09 -18.31 -5.66
N LYS A 90 1.21 -17.17 -6.35
CA LYS A 90 2.49 -16.73 -6.95
C LYS A 90 3.57 -16.49 -5.89
N ILE A 91 3.22 -15.85 -4.77
CA ILE A 91 4.15 -15.66 -3.64
C ILE A 91 4.60 -17.02 -3.10
N SER A 92 3.67 -17.96 -2.90
CA SER A 92 4.00 -19.29 -2.40
C SER A 92 4.87 -20.10 -3.36
N GLY A 93 4.70 -19.91 -4.67
CA GLY A 93 5.54 -20.52 -5.70
C GLY A 93 6.98 -19.99 -5.67
N ALA A 94 7.14 -18.67 -5.53
CA ALA A 94 8.45 -18.02 -5.46
C ALA A 94 9.18 -18.24 -4.11
N SER A 95 8.46 -18.48 -3.02
CA SER A 95 9.03 -18.64 -1.68
C SER A 95 9.71 -20.00 -1.40
N LYS A 96 9.88 -20.86 -2.41
CA LYS A 96 10.50 -22.20 -2.29
C LYS A 96 9.86 -23.08 -1.21
N GLY A 97 8.53 -23.01 -1.08
CA GLY A 97 7.77 -23.81 -0.10
C GLY A 97 7.68 -23.20 1.30
N TRP A 98 8.02 -21.92 1.47
CA TRP A 98 7.67 -21.20 2.69
C TRP A 98 6.17 -20.91 2.73
N LYS A 99 5.53 -21.32 3.83
CA LYS A 99 4.13 -20.97 4.08
C LYS A 99 3.99 -19.46 4.21
N LEU A 100 2.98 -18.89 3.55
CA LEU A 100 2.67 -17.45 3.62
C LEU A 100 2.57 -16.94 5.06
N ASN A 101 1.98 -17.75 5.95
CA ASN A 101 1.84 -17.41 7.37
C ASN A 101 3.16 -17.29 8.17
N ARG A 102 4.32 -17.58 7.55
CA ARG A 102 5.65 -17.35 8.14
C ARG A 102 6.31 -16.08 7.62
N ILE A 103 5.79 -15.50 6.55
CA ILE A 103 6.19 -14.18 6.07
C ILE A 103 5.66 -13.17 7.08
N ALA A 104 6.49 -12.20 7.46
CA ALA A 104 6.02 -11.17 8.35
C ALA A 104 4.98 -10.31 7.63
N LYS A 105 3.97 -9.87 8.39
CA LYS A 105 2.73 -9.30 7.84
C LYS A 105 2.97 -8.05 6.99
N ALA A 106 3.96 -7.22 7.37
CA ALA A 106 4.35 -6.05 6.60
C ALA A 106 4.95 -6.46 5.25
N GLU A 107 5.92 -7.38 5.24
CA GLU A 107 6.50 -7.90 4.00
C GLU A 107 5.44 -8.60 3.12
N LEU A 108 4.48 -9.33 3.71
CA LEU A 108 3.39 -9.95 2.97
C LEU A 108 2.46 -8.91 2.31
N ALA A 109 2.13 -7.83 3.03
CA ALA A 109 1.34 -6.72 2.47
C ALA A 109 2.09 -6.01 1.34
N CYS A 110 3.40 -5.75 1.50
CA CYS A 110 4.25 -5.20 0.43
C CYS A 110 4.24 -6.09 -0.82
N LEU A 111 4.41 -7.40 -0.64
CA LEU A 111 4.40 -8.37 -1.75
C LEU A 111 3.07 -8.40 -2.47
N ARG A 112 1.96 -8.44 -1.72
CA ARG A 112 0.62 -8.47 -2.31
C ARG A 112 0.33 -7.21 -3.13
N LEU A 113 0.67 -6.05 -2.58
CA LEU A 113 0.47 -4.77 -3.27
C LEU A 113 1.36 -4.66 -4.51
N GLY A 114 2.65 -4.99 -4.38
CA GLY A 114 3.60 -4.91 -5.49
C GLY A 114 3.25 -5.85 -6.64
N ILE A 115 2.82 -7.08 -6.36
CA ILE A 115 2.39 -8.04 -7.39
C ILE A 115 1.07 -7.59 -8.01
N TYR A 116 0.12 -7.08 -7.21
CA TYR A 116 -1.12 -6.51 -7.73
C TYR A 116 -0.82 -5.41 -8.76
N GLU A 117 -0.02 -4.42 -8.38
CA GLU A 117 0.29 -3.29 -9.26
C GLU A 117 1.08 -3.72 -10.49
N ALA A 118 2.04 -4.64 -10.33
CA ALA A 118 2.87 -5.10 -11.44
C ALA A 118 2.10 -5.93 -12.48
N LEU A 119 1.15 -6.77 -12.06
CA LEU A 119 0.51 -7.76 -12.94
C LEU A 119 -0.96 -7.46 -13.30
N TYR A 120 -1.64 -6.61 -12.53
CA TYR A 120 -3.09 -6.39 -12.67
C TYR A 120 -3.49 -4.92 -12.76
N ASP A 121 -2.57 -3.97 -12.54
CA ASP A 121 -2.81 -2.54 -12.78
C ASP A 121 -1.98 -2.02 -13.95
N ASP A 122 -2.58 -2.02 -15.15
CA ASP A 122 -1.96 -1.52 -16.39
C ASP A 122 -1.52 -0.04 -16.32
N ASN A 123 -1.94 0.70 -15.29
CA ASN A 123 -1.53 2.08 -15.08
C ASN A 123 -0.20 2.22 -14.33
N VAL A 124 0.34 1.13 -13.77
CA VAL A 124 1.59 1.14 -13.01
C VAL A 124 2.65 0.33 -13.76
N PRO A 125 3.74 0.97 -14.23
CA PRO A 125 4.84 0.22 -14.81
C PRO A 125 5.42 -0.78 -13.81
N VAL A 126 5.66 -2.02 -14.27
CA VAL A 126 6.17 -3.13 -13.43
C VAL A 126 7.34 -2.70 -12.55
N LYS A 127 8.35 -2.03 -13.14
CA LYS A 127 9.52 -1.57 -12.40
C LYS A 127 9.17 -0.57 -11.28
N VAL A 128 8.20 0.31 -11.50
CA VAL A 128 7.74 1.28 -10.50
C VAL A 128 7.00 0.57 -9.36
N ALA A 129 6.16 -0.42 -9.67
CA ALA A 129 5.49 -1.23 -8.66
C ALA A 129 6.50 -1.96 -7.76
N ILE A 130 7.55 -2.54 -8.36
CA ILE A 130 8.61 -3.21 -7.62
C ILE A 130 9.38 -2.23 -6.74
N ASP A 131 9.87 -1.12 -7.33
CA ASP A 131 10.66 -0.11 -6.61
C ASP A 131 9.86 0.43 -5.39
N GLU A 132 8.58 0.78 -5.58
CA GLU A 132 7.72 1.30 -4.50
C GLU A 132 7.40 0.26 -3.42
N ALA A 133 7.14 -1.00 -3.78
CA ALA A 133 6.89 -2.05 -2.80
C ALA A 133 8.13 -2.34 -1.94
N VAL A 134 9.33 -2.19 -2.51
CA VAL A 134 10.61 -2.33 -1.79
C VAL A 134 10.84 -1.15 -0.84
N GLU A 135 10.50 0.08 -1.24
CA GLU A 135 10.56 1.24 -0.32
C GLU A 135 9.59 1.07 0.86
N LEU A 136 8.34 0.64 0.62
CA LEU A 136 7.41 0.30 1.72
C LEU A 136 7.99 -0.77 2.66
N ALA A 137 8.69 -1.76 2.13
CA ALA A 137 9.32 -2.79 2.95
C ALA A 137 10.52 -2.27 3.76
N LYS A 138 11.17 -1.16 3.34
CA LYS A 138 12.19 -0.48 4.16
C LYS A 138 11.57 0.32 5.28
N ASP A 139 10.44 0.98 5.02
CA ASP A 139 9.76 1.83 5.99
C ASP A 139 9.02 1.04 7.07
N TYR A 140 8.36 -0.06 6.67
CA TYR A 140 7.44 -0.80 7.56
C TYR A 140 7.88 -2.24 7.85
N GLY A 141 8.82 -2.79 7.07
CA GLY A 141 9.31 -4.15 7.24
C GLY A 141 10.31 -4.30 8.39
N ARG A 142 10.75 -5.54 8.61
CA ARG A 142 11.86 -5.83 9.53
C ARG A 142 13.20 -5.43 8.92
N ASP A 143 14.24 -5.38 9.76
CA ASP A 143 15.62 -5.18 9.26
C ASP A 143 15.94 -6.18 8.14
N LYS A 144 16.36 -5.65 6.99
CA LYS A 144 16.64 -6.39 5.74
C LYS A 144 15.45 -7.12 5.10
N GLY A 145 14.21 -6.88 5.55
CA GLY A 145 12.99 -7.44 4.95
C GLY A 145 12.80 -7.01 3.48
N TYR A 146 13.22 -5.79 3.14
CA TYR A 146 13.18 -5.27 1.77
C TYR A 146 13.96 -6.13 0.76
N ALA A 147 15.05 -6.78 1.16
CA ALA A 147 15.83 -7.65 0.26
C ALA A 147 15.07 -8.96 -0.05
N PHE A 148 14.32 -9.48 0.93
CA PHE A 148 13.43 -10.62 0.72
C PHE A 148 12.27 -10.24 -0.21
N VAL A 149 11.65 -9.07 0.02
CA VAL A 149 10.57 -8.55 -0.83
C VAL A 149 11.05 -8.40 -2.28
N ASN A 150 12.19 -7.73 -2.50
CA ASN A 150 12.78 -7.55 -3.83
C ASN A 150 12.98 -8.90 -4.54
N GLY A 151 13.61 -9.88 -3.87
CA GLY A 151 13.90 -11.18 -4.50
C GLY A 151 12.65 -11.97 -4.89
N ILE A 152 11.56 -11.86 -4.14
CA ILE A 152 10.27 -12.49 -4.52
C ILE A 152 9.63 -11.73 -5.68
N LEU A 153 9.61 -10.40 -5.63
CA LEU A 153 9.03 -9.57 -6.71
C LEU A 153 9.76 -9.78 -8.03
N ASP A 154 11.09 -9.80 -8.04
CA ASP A 154 11.88 -10.11 -9.24
C ASP A 154 11.49 -11.49 -9.81
N THR A 155 11.39 -12.50 -8.93
CA THR A 155 11.03 -13.87 -9.35
C THR A 155 9.63 -13.98 -9.96
N VAL A 156 8.66 -13.22 -9.43
CA VAL A 156 7.26 -13.26 -9.86
C VAL A 156 7.00 -12.38 -11.08
N CYS A 157 7.60 -11.19 -11.12
CA CYS A 157 7.30 -10.14 -12.09
C CYS A 157 8.24 -10.11 -13.30
N GLU A 158 9.47 -10.67 -13.22
CA GLU A 158 10.39 -10.73 -14.36
C GLU A 158 10.12 -11.93 -15.31
N GLN A 159 9.16 -12.82 -15.00
CA GLN A 159 8.83 -13.95 -15.89
C GLN A 159 7.97 -13.56 -17.10
N GLY A 160 7.93 -12.29 -17.47
CA GLY A 160 7.16 -11.77 -18.61
C GLY A 160 7.98 -10.81 -19.48
N GLU A 161 9.00 -11.32 -20.17
CA GLU A 161 9.51 -10.74 -21.42
C GLU A 161 8.89 -11.45 -22.63
#